data_AF-A0A1G8QU74-F1
#
_entry.id   AF-A0A1G8QU74-F1
#
_cell.length_a   1.000
_cell.length_b   1.000
_cell.length_c   1.000
_cell.angle_alpha   90.00
_cell.angle_beta   90.00
_cell.angle_gamma   90.00
#
_symmetry.space_group_name_H-M   'P 1'
#
loop_
_entity.id
_entity.type
_entity.pdbx_description
1 polymer ?
#
loop_
_entity_poly.entity_id
_entity_poly.type
_entity_poly.pdbx_seq_one_letter_code
_entity_poly.pdbx_strand_id
1 'polypeptide(L)'
;MKRTILTVLVTMLAAPAAADRWTCVVPYDEINGGGSLILEEDRLVFSSNWPHRDPEEAVCIAGAGKSECLSAHLSPTRNGGAAAMMKLFSVTRTHDGLPVSVTVREPNAIFRAEGDGYRMYRALPSAGYSFELTDCLAG
;
A
#
# COMPACT_ATOMS: atom_id res chain seq x y z
N MET A 1 -50.10 -34.19 -19.30
CA MET A 1 -49.17 -33.13 -19.75
C MET A 1 -48.24 -32.76 -18.60
N LYS A 2 -46.96 -33.11 -18.72
CA LYS A 2 -45.91 -32.82 -17.72
C LYS A 2 -45.56 -31.33 -17.78
N ARG A 3 -45.67 -30.61 -16.66
CA ARG A 3 -45.06 -29.28 -16.49
C ARG A 3 -43.88 -29.42 -15.54
N THR A 4 -42.72 -29.67 -16.12
CA THR A 4 -41.43 -29.54 -15.46
C THR A 4 -41.10 -28.04 -15.45
N ILE A 5 -41.27 -27.38 -14.32
CA ILE A 5 -40.82 -25.99 -14.15
C ILE A 5 -39.37 -26.05 -13.67
N LEU A 6 -38.50 -25.47 -14.50
CA LEU A 6 -37.06 -25.33 -14.33
C LEU A 6 -36.76 -24.52 -13.06
N THR A 7 -36.10 -25.13 -12.07
CA THR A 7 -35.54 -24.42 -10.93
C THR A 7 -34.29 -23.68 -11.42
N VAL A 8 -34.39 -22.35 -11.59
CA VAL A 8 -33.22 -21.49 -11.84
C VAL A 8 -32.46 -21.32 -10.53
N LEU A 9 -31.40 -22.11 -10.37
CA LEU A 9 -30.45 -21.97 -9.26
C LEU A 9 -29.55 -20.76 -9.58
N VAL A 10 -29.92 -19.59 -9.07
CA VAL A 10 -29.04 -18.41 -9.05
C VAL A 10 -27.95 -18.69 -8.00
N THR A 11 -26.82 -19.23 -8.45
CA THR A 11 -25.58 -19.18 -7.68
C THR A 11 -25.12 -17.74 -7.61
N MET A 12 -25.41 -17.06 -6.50
CA MET A 12 -24.74 -15.81 -6.15
C MET A 12 -23.24 -16.13 -6.02
N LEU A 13 -22.47 -15.75 -7.04
CA LEU A 13 -21.05 -15.50 -6.88
C LEU A 13 -20.94 -14.38 -5.85
N ALA A 14 -20.60 -14.75 -4.62
CA ALA A 14 -20.13 -13.78 -3.64
C ALA A 14 -18.80 -13.23 -4.19
N ALA A 15 -18.87 -12.16 -4.98
CA ALA A 15 -17.75 -11.23 -5.08
C ALA A 15 -17.45 -10.81 -3.64
N PRO A 16 -16.17 -10.84 -3.18
CA PRO A 16 -15.84 -10.40 -1.85
C PRO A 16 -16.18 -8.92 -1.77
N ALA A 17 -17.37 -8.61 -1.24
CA ALA A 17 -17.79 -7.26 -0.94
C ALA A 17 -16.75 -6.69 0.04
N ALA A 18 -16.05 -5.64 -0.39
CA ALA A 18 -15.18 -4.78 0.41
C ALA A 18 -14.61 -5.47 1.66
N ALA A 19 -13.72 -6.45 1.49
CA ALA A 19 -13.08 -7.07 2.65
C ALA A 19 -12.30 -6.01 3.42
N ASP A 20 -12.52 -5.97 4.74
CA ASP A 20 -11.84 -5.05 5.65
C ASP A 20 -10.33 -5.29 5.68
N ARG A 21 -9.91 -6.51 5.28
CA ARG A 21 -8.52 -6.92 5.19
C ARG A 21 -8.25 -7.78 3.96
N TRP A 22 -7.14 -7.48 3.30
CA TRP A 22 -6.54 -8.29 2.24
C TRP A 22 -5.13 -8.72 2.62
N THR A 23 -4.78 -9.96 2.31
CA THR A 23 -3.40 -10.45 2.37
C THR A 23 -2.99 -10.91 0.98
N CYS A 24 -1.97 -10.29 0.41
CA CYS A 24 -1.48 -10.55 -0.93
C CYS A 24 -0.01 -10.98 -0.92
N VAL A 25 0.37 -11.73 -1.94
CA VAL A 25 1.77 -12.03 -2.26
C VAL A 25 2.33 -10.96 -3.17
N VAL A 26 3.58 -10.58 -2.91
CA VAL A 26 4.39 -9.75 -3.79
C VAL A 26 5.38 -10.66 -4.51
N PRO A 27 5.27 -10.85 -5.83
CA PRO A 27 6.20 -11.68 -6.59
C PRO A 27 7.64 -11.21 -6.45
N TYR A 28 8.58 -12.15 -6.58
CA TYR A 28 10.00 -11.82 -6.57
C TYR A 28 10.37 -10.92 -7.75
N ASP A 29 11.05 -9.83 -7.45
CA ASP A 29 11.84 -9.06 -8.41
C ASP A 29 13.18 -8.65 -7.76
N GLU A 30 14.14 -8.18 -8.56
CA GLU A 30 15.47 -7.79 -8.08
C GLU A 30 15.47 -6.52 -7.19
N ILE A 31 14.37 -5.76 -7.18
CA ILE A 31 14.24 -4.48 -6.44
C ILE A 31 13.72 -4.74 -5.02
N ASN A 32 12.66 -5.53 -4.90
CA ASN A 32 11.84 -5.73 -3.70
C ASN A 32 12.06 -7.10 -3.06
N GLY A 33 12.64 -8.07 -3.79
CA GLY A 33 12.90 -9.42 -3.30
C GLY A 33 11.64 -10.26 -3.13
N GLY A 34 10.48 -9.75 -3.58
CA GLY A 34 9.17 -10.29 -3.25
C GLY A 34 8.78 -10.03 -1.79
N GLY A 35 7.68 -10.64 -1.36
CA GLY A 35 7.19 -10.46 0.00
C GLY A 35 5.70 -10.71 0.17
N SER A 36 5.14 -10.07 1.19
CA SER A 36 3.71 -10.05 1.45
C SER A 36 3.22 -8.64 1.75
N LEU A 37 1.97 -8.37 1.38
CA LEU A 37 1.30 -7.11 1.64
C LEU A 37 -0.02 -7.39 2.35
N ILE A 38 -0.19 -6.78 3.53
CA ILE A 38 -1.45 -6.74 4.25
C ILE A 38 -2.03 -5.36 4.06
N LEU A 39 -3.27 -5.29 3.57
CA LEU A 39 -4.00 -4.05 3.36
C LEU A 39 -5.30 -4.07 4.15
N GLU A 40 -5.44 -3.12 5.05
CA GLU A 40 -6.64 -2.83 5.82
C GLU A 40 -7.22 -1.48 5.38
N GLU A 41 -8.30 -1.02 6.01
CA GLU A 41 -8.94 0.27 5.67
C GLU A 41 -8.00 1.46 5.88
N ASP A 42 -7.32 1.50 7.04
CA ASP A 42 -6.48 2.60 7.51
C ASP A 42 -5.00 2.24 7.65
N ARG A 43 -4.61 1.03 7.26
CA ARG A 43 -3.26 0.51 7.44
C ARG A 43 -2.79 -0.37 6.29
N LEU A 44 -1.51 -0.26 5.98
CA LEU A 44 -0.79 -1.17 5.11
C LEU A 44 0.47 -1.65 5.81
N VAL A 45 0.75 -2.96 5.69
CA VAL A 45 2.01 -3.57 6.13
C VAL A 45 2.64 -4.29 4.94
N PHE A 46 3.83 -3.87 4.54
CA PHE A 46 4.61 -4.53 3.50
C PHE A 46 5.82 -5.21 4.12
N SER A 47 5.92 -6.53 3.97
CA SER A 47 7.06 -7.33 4.44
C SER A 47 7.84 -7.85 3.24
N SER A 48 9.04 -7.31 3.02
CA SER A 48 9.96 -7.78 1.97
C SER A 48 10.67 -9.06 2.40
N ASN A 49 10.97 -9.95 1.46
CA ASN A 49 11.81 -11.13 1.72
C ASN A 49 13.32 -10.82 1.72
N TRP A 50 13.75 -9.58 1.40
CA TRP A 50 15.16 -9.22 1.51
C TRP A 50 15.61 -9.37 2.98
N PRO A 51 16.73 -10.07 3.25
CA PRO A 51 17.25 -10.22 4.60
C PRO A 51 17.49 -8.86 5.26
N HIS A 52 17.23 -8.80 6.57
CA HIS A 52 17.42 -7.63 7.42
C HIS A 52 16.53 -6.42 7.08
N ARG A 53 15.39 -6.61 6.40
CA ARG A 53 14.36 -5.59 6.28
C ARG A 53 13.25 -5.83 7.29
N ASP A 54 13.00 -4.84 8.12
CA ASP A 54 11.81 -4.81 8.96
C ASP A 54 10.57 -4.55 8.09
N PRO A 55 9.38 -5.04 8.49
CA PRO A 55 8.13 -4.68 7.83
C PRO A 55 7.93 -3.17 7.80
N GLU A 56 7.46 -2.67 6.66
CA GLU A 56 7.12 -1.27 6.47
C GLU A 56 5.64 -1.06 6.76
N GLU A 57 5.34 -0.24 7.75
CA GLU A 57 3.97 0.12 8.13
C GLU A 57 3.62 1.52 7.62
N ALA A 58 2.42 1.66 7.05
CA ALA A 58 1.91 2.91 6.50
C ALA A 58 0.45 3.13 6.91
N VAL A 59 0.10 4.40 7.17
CA VAL A 59 -1.29 4.81 7.46
C VAL A 59 -1.99 5.11 6.15
N CYS A 60 -3.16 4.52 5.94
CA CYS A 60 -3.91 4.57 4.69
C CYS A 60 -5.11 5.52 4.74
N ILE A 61 -5.45 6.03 3.55
CA ILE A 61 -6.75 6.60 3.24
C ILE A 61 -7.32 5.78 2.08
N ALA A 62 -8.50 5.20 2.29
CA ALA A 62 -9.23 4.49 1.26
C ALA A 62 -9.95 5.47 0.32
N GLY A 63 -9.81 5.26 -0.98
CA GLY A 63 -10.54 5.96 -2.04
C GLY A 63 -11.18 4.96 -3.01
N ALA A 64 -12.06 5.47 -3.88
CA ALA A 64 -12.70 4.64 -4.90
C ALA A 64 -11.65 4.08 -5.87
N GLY A 65 -11.45 2.76 -5.85
CA GLY A 65 -10.49 2.04 -6.71
C GLY A 65 -9.01 2.22 -6.35
N LYS A 66 -8.69 2.98 -5.28
CA LYS A 66 -7.31 3.23 -4.88
C LYS A 66 -7.16 3.52 -3.39
N SER A 67 -6.16 2.94 -2.75
CA SER A 67 -5.73 3.33 -1.39
C SER A 67 -4.39 4.06 -1.48
N GLU A 68 -4.26 5.15 -0.75
CA GLU A 68 -2.99 5.88 -0.60
C GLU A 68 -2.53 5.73 0.86
N CYS A 69 -1.34 5.17 1.05
CA CYS A 69 -0.79 4.90 2.39
C CYS A 69 0.58 5.55 2.55
N LEU A 70 0.77 6.29 3.64
CA LEU A 70 1.99 7.02 3.92
C LEU A 70 2.71 6.40 5.13
N SER A 71 3.99 6.08 4.92
CA SER A 71 4.96 5.88 5.99
C SER A 71 5.91 7.07 6.02
N ALA A 72 6.21 7.60 7.20
CA ALA A 72 7.08 8.76 7.34
C ALA A 72 7.92 8.67 8.61
N HIS A 73 9.22 8.92 8.46
CA HIS A 73 10.17 8.96 9.56
C HIS A 73 10.94 10.27 9.53
N LEU A 74 11.13 10.86 10.70
CA LEU A 74 11.93 12.05 10.89
C LEU A 74 13.25 11.68 11.57
N SER A 75 14.36 12.13 10.96
CA SER A 75 15.70 11.99 11.53
C SER A 75 16.30 13.37 11.77
N PRO A 76 16.84 13.66 12.96
CA PRO A 76 17.48 14.94 13.20
C PRO A 76 18.73 15.11 12.33
N THR A 77 18.96 16.33 11.86
CA THR A 77 20.18 16.70 11.12
C THR A 77 21.18 17.38 12.06
N ARG A 78 22.47 17.37 11.69
CA ARG A 78 23.54 17.97 12.50
C ARG A 78 23.37 19.46 12.82
N ASN A 79 22.55 20.18 12.05
CA ASN A 79 22.33 21.61 12.17
C ASN A 79 21.00 21.97 12.84
N GLY A 80 20.41 21.06 13.63
CA GLY A 80 19.15 21.31 14.34
C GLY A 80 17.88 21.27 13.46
N GLY A 81 18.01 20.89 12.18
CA GLY A 81 16.89 20.60 11.28
C GLY A 81 16.45 19.13 11.33
N ALA A 82 15.59 18.71 10.41
CA ALA A 82 15.12 17.33 10.28
C ALA A 82 15.21 16.85 8.83
N ALA A 83 15.45 15.56 8.62
CA ALA A 83 15.29 14.87 7.34
C ALA A 83 14.04 14.00 7.45
N ALA A 84 13.06 14.24 6.57
CA ALA A 84 11.88 13.40 6.45
C ALA A 84 12.10 12.39 5.34
N MET A 85 12.14 11.11 5.74
CA MET A 85 12.12 9.98 4.82
C MET A 85 10.69 9.48 4.74
N MET A 86 10.10 9.51 3.56
CA MET A 86 8.70 9.14 3.37
C MET A 86 8.59 8.07 2.30
N LYS A 87 7.59 7.20 2.46
CA LYS A 87 7.16 6.25 1.45
C LYS A 87 5.66 6.35 1.26
N LEU A 88 5.24 6.58 0.04
CA LEU A 88 3.85 6.63 -0.37
C LEU A 88 3.53 5.39 -1.19
N PHE A 89 2.70 4.52 -0.64
CA PHE A 89 2.16 3.34 -1.28
C PHE A 89 0.81 3.69 -1.90
N SER A 90 0.72 3.54 -3.21
CA SER A 90 -0.51 3.70 -3.97
C SER A 90 -1.01 2.31 -4.38
N VAL A 91 -1.99 1.74 -3.68
CA VAL A 91 -2.56 0.44 -4.01
C VAL A 91 -3.75 0.62 -4.94
N THR A 92 -3.68 0.06 -6.15
CA THR A 92 -4.81 0.03 -7.09
C THR A 92 -5.69 -1.19 -6.80
N ARG A 93 -7.00 -1.00 -6.90
CA ARG A 93 -7.99 -2.06 -6.68
C ARG A 93 -8.88 -2.26 -7.90
N THR A 94 -9.39 -3.47 -8.09
CA THR A 94 -10.50 -3.71 -9.04
C THR A 94 -11.78 -3.06 -8.55
N HIS A 95 -12.83 -3.11 -9.38
CA HIS A 95 -14.16 -2.67 -8.99
C HIS A 95 -14.68 -3.39 -7.73
N ASP A 96 -14.34 -4.67 -7.57
CA ASP A 96 -14.76 -5.52 -6.45
C ASP A 96 -13.88 -5.32 -5.20
N GLY A 97 -12.92 -4.38 -5.24
CA GLY A 97 -12.07 -4.04 -4.11
C GLY A 97 -10.81 -4.90 -3.96
N LEU A 98 -10.59 -5.89 -4.84
CA LEU A 98 -9.39 -6.72 -4.89
C LEU A 98 -8.16 -5.87 -5.18
N PRO A 99 -7.12 -5.85 -4.31
CA PRO A 99 -5.85 -5.21 -4.62
C PRO A 99 -5.16 -5.91 -5.80
N VAL A 100 -4.68 -5.14 -6.78
CA VAL A 100 -4.04 -5.70 -7.99
C VAL A 100 -2.61 -5.26 -8.17
N SER A 101 -2.27 -4.05 -7.76
CA SER A 101 -0.92 -3.53 -7.87
C SER A 101 -0.65 -2.49 -6.81
N VAL A 102 0.62 -2.28 -6.52
CA VAL A 102 1.06 -1.18 -5.68
C VAL A 102 2.21 -0.45 -6.35
N THR A 103 2.13 0.87 -6.29
CA THR A 103 3.23 1.77 -6.67
C THR A 103 3.78 2.40 -5.40
N VAL A 104 5.07 2.24 -5.17
CA VAL A 104 5.80 2.88 -4.08
C VAL A 104 6.53 4.09 -4.63
N ARG A 105 6.40 5.23 -3.95
CA ARG A 105 7.20 6.43 -4.20
C ARG A 105 7.91 6.80 -2.92
N GLU A 106 9.19 7.14 -3.00
CA GLU A 106 10.01 7.47 -1.84
C GLU A 106 10.43 8.95 -1.88
N PRO A 107 9.50 9.89 -1.61
CA PRO A 107 9.85 11.30 -1.50
C PRO A 107 10.69 11.54 -0.25
N ASN A 108 11.70 12.39 -0.38
CA ASN A 108 12.59 12.72 0.72
C ASN A 108 12.78 14.23 0.78
N ALA A 109 12.77 14.81 1.98
CA ALA A 109 12.92 16.24 2.15
C ALA A 109 13.79 16.58 3.37
N ILE A 110 14.55 17.65 3.26
CA ILE A 110 15.34 18.24 4.35
C ILE A 110 14.65 19.51 4.80
N PHE A 111 14.47 19.62 6.11
CA PHE A 111 13.89 20.75 6.80
C PHE A 111 14.96 21.45 7.63
N ARG A 112 14.90 22.77 7.68
CA ARG A 112 15.73 23.61 8.56
C ARG A 112 14.84 24.22 9.64
N ALA A 113 15.35 24.33 10.85
CA ALA A 113 14.70 25.11 11.89
C ALA A 113 14.65 26.58 11.48
N GLU A 114 13.49 27.21 11.60
CA GLU A 114 13.27 28.62 11.27
C GLU A 114 12.21 29.20 12.19
N GLY A 115 12.56 30.25 12.94
CA GLY A 115 11.67 30.87 13.93
C GLY A 115 11.18 29.86 14.97
N ASP A 116 9.86 29.68 15.02
CA ASP A 116 9.10 28.78 15.89
C ASP A 116 8.79 27.41 15.27
N GLY A 117 9.37 27.08 14.12
CA GLY A 117 9.09 25.81 13.45
C GLY A 117 10.17 25.33 12.48
N TYR A 118 9.73 24.62 11.45
CA TYR A 118 10.58 24.04 10.42
C TYR A 118 10.11 24.46 9.03
N ARG A 119 11.05 24.80 8.15
CA ARG A 119 10.76 25.04 6.73
C ARG A 119 11.48 24.03 5.87
N MET A 120 10.80 23.52 4.84
CA MET A 120 11.43 22.69 3.82
C MET A 120 12.54 23.49 3.14
N TYR A 121 13.75 22.98 3.25
CA TYR A 121 14.96 23.57 2.66
C TYR A 121 15.29 22.93 1.32
N ARG A 122 15.05 21.62 1.17
CA ARG A 122 15.37 20.87 -0.05
C ARG A 122 14.48 19.64 -0.18
N ALA A 123 13.89 19.45 -1.35
CA ALA A 123 13.35 18.16 -1.77
C ALA A 123 14.45 17.39 -2.53
N LEU A 124 14.56 16.09 -2.27
CA LEU A 124 15.43 15.19 -3.01
C LEU A 124 14.60 14.50 -4.11
N PRO A 125 15.24 14.08 -5.22
CA PRO A 125 14.56 13.28 -6.24
C PRO A 125 13.89 12.05 -5.61
N SER A 126 12.63 11.81 -5.96
CA SER A 126 11.92 10.60 -5.53
C SER A 126 12.21 9.48 -6.51
N ALA A 127 12.63 8.33 -6.00
CA ALA A 127 12.55 7.08 -6.74
C ALA A 127 11.16 6.47 -6.55
N GLY A 128 10.73 5.67 -7.51
CA GLY A 128 9.51 4.89 -7.38
C GLY A 128 9.56 3.62 -8.21
N TYR A 129 8.80 2.63 -7.78
CA TYR A 129 8.68 1.34 -8.42
C TYR A 129 7.25 0.83 -8.26
N SER A 130 6.85 -0.07 -9.15
CA SER A 130 5.53 -0.69 -9.12
C SER A 130 5.67 -2.19 -9.26
N PHE A 131 4.77 -2.93 -8.63
CA PHE A 131 4.65 -4.36 -8.79
C PHE A 131 3.19 -4.79 -8.68
N GLU A 132 2.90 -5.90 -9.35
CA GLU A 132 1.60 -6.56 -9.29
C GLU A 132 1.49 -7.37 -7.99
N LEU A 133 0.26 -7.50 -7.48
CA LEU A 133 -0.08 -8.31 -6.33
C LEU A 133 -0.73 -9.61 -6.84
N THR A 134 -0.32 -10.74 -6.26
CA THR A 134 -0.88 -12.06 -6.59
C THR A 134 -1.44 -12.73 -5.35
N ASP A 135 -2.22 -13.79 -5.57
CA ASP A 135 -2.70 -14.68 -4.50
C ASP A 135 -3.38 -13.94 -3.34
N CYS A 136 -4.09 -12.85 -3.67
CA CYS A 136 -4.77 -12.01 -2.70
C CYS A 136 -5.98 -12.74 -2.09
N LEU A 137 -5.97 -12.85 -0.76
CA LEU A 137 -7.04 -13.45 0.02
C LEU A 137 -7.71 -12.38 0.88
N ALA A 138 -9.04 -12.35 0.81
CA ALA A 138 -9.88 -11.61 1.74
C ALA A 138 -9.91 -12.36 3.09
N GLY A 139 -9.78 -11.62 4.20
CA GLY A 139 -9.81 -12.16 5.56
C GLY A 139 -10.78 -11.42 6.46
#